data_AF-A0A5P6P052-F1
#
_entry.id   AF-A0A5P6P052-F1
#
_cell.length_a   1.000
_cell.length_b   1.000
_cell.length_c   1.000
_cell.angle_alpha   90.00
_cell.angle_beta   90.00
_cell.angle_gamma   90.00
#
_symmetry.space_group_name_H-M   'P 1'
#
loop_
_entity.id
_entity.type
_entity.pdbx_description
1 polymer ?
#
loop_
_entity_poly.entity_id
_entity_poly.type
_entity_poly.pdbx_seq_one_letter_code
_entity_poly.pdbx_strand_id
1 'polypeptide(L)' 'MPWSTAFDDPVQVGGKRRLLTLQQAADYIMQLPEDAQHEAHWQTAIETLIHAAETGGGWLTFARIAMLRALNAAGRHGDE' A
#
# COMPACT_ATOMS: atom_id res chain seq x y z
N MET A 1 -10.45 -5.73 -11.20
CA MET A 1 -10.99 -4.54 -10.51
C MET A 1 -10.25 -3.30 -10.98
N PRO A 2 -10.93 -2.18 -11.31
CA PRO A 2 -10.22 -0.97 -11.71
C PRO A 2 -9.31 -0.47 -10.58
N TRP A 3 -8.19 0.20 -10.90
CA TRP A 3 -7.33 0.83 -9.89
C TRP A 3 -8.08 1.87 -9.03
N SER A 4 -9.16 2.43 -9.55
CA SER A 4 -10.08 3.30 -8.81
C SER A 4 -10.94 2.58 -7.75
N THR A 5 -10.82 1.26 -7.62
CA THR A 5 -11.56 0.47 -6.62
C THR A 5 -11.14 0.89 -5.22
N ALA A 6 -12.14 1.15 -4.38
CA ALA A 6 -11.95 1.49 -2.98
C ALA A 6 -11.63 0.24 -2.14
N PHE A 7 -10.82 0.41 -1.11
CA PHE A 7 -10.72 -0.56 -0.03
C PHE A 7 -12.02 -0.56 0.79
N ASP A 8 -12.34 -1.70 1.37
CA ASP A 8 -13.46 -1.82 2.32
C ASP A 8 -13.21 -0.96 3.57
N ASP A 9 -11.96 -0.95 4.04
CA ASP A 9 -11.47 0.00 5.05
C ASP A 9 -10.22 0.74 4.56
N PRO A 10 -10.17 2.09 4.64
CA PRO A 10 -9.04 2.87 4.17
C PRO A 10 -7.70 2.54 4.84
N VAL A 11 -6.60 2.69 4.09
CA VAL A 11 -5.25 2.62 4.66
C VAL A 11 -4.90 3.97 5.29
N GLN A 12 -4.61 4.01 6.59
CA GLN A 12 -4.19 5.24 7.27
C GLN A 12 -2.67 5.45 7.15
N VAL A 13 -2.27 6.67 6.80
CA VAL A 13 -0.87 7.07 6.61
C VAL A 13 -0.60 8.37 7.37
N GLY A 14 0.45 8.39 8.19
CA GLY A 14 0.91 9.61 8.87
C GLY A 14 -0.13 10.28 9.77
N GLY A 15 -1.00 9.49 10.43
CA GLY A 15 -1.99 9.96 11.41
C GLY A 15 -3.14 10.83 10.88
N LYS A 16 -3.05 11.36 9.66
CA LYS A 16 -4.07 12.26 9.07
C LYS A 16 -4.48 11.89 7.64
N ARG A 17 -3.61 11.23 6.85
CA ARG A 17 -3.90 10.88 5.46
C ARG A 17 -4.55 9.50 5.40
N ARG A 18 -5.53 9.34 4.50
CA ARG A 18 -6.19 8.06 4.23
C ARG A 18 -6.09 7.78 2.73
N LEU A 19 -5.68 6.57 2.39
CA LEU A 19 -5.65 6.06 1.03
C LEU A 19 -6.89 5.20 0.85
N LEU A 20 -7.80 5.67 0.01
CA LEU A 20 -9.12 5.11 -0.20
C LEU A 20 -9.12 4.04 -1.28
N THR A 21 -8.26 4.17 -2.30
CA THR A 21 -8.28 3.30 -3.49
C THR A 21 -6.94 2.63 -3.75
N LEU A 22 -6.93 1.56 -4.54
CA LEU A 22 -5.71 0.91 -5.01
C LEU A 22 -4.78 1.90 -5.70
N GLN A 23 -5.33 2.81 -6.50
CA GLN A 23 -4.57 3.88 -7.17
C GLN A 23 -3.91 4.83 -6.17
N GLN A 24 -4.63 5.28 -5.14
CA GLN A 24 -4.04 6.15 -4.12
C GLN A 24 -2.94 5.44 -3.33
N ALA A 25 -3.05 4.13 -3.13
CA ALA A 25 -2.01 3.32 -2.53
C ALA A 25 -0.77 3.19 -3.42
N ALA A 26 -0.94 2.94 -4.71
CA ALA A 26 0.17 2.90 -5.66
C ALA A 26 0.86 4.26 -5.79
N ASP A 27 0.09 5.36 -5.92
CA ASP A 27 0.61 6.73 -5.98
C ASP A 27 1.45 7.08 -4.74
N TYR A 28 0.99 6.65 -3.56
CA TYR A 28 1.75 6.84 -2.33
C TYR A 28 3.11 6.14 -2.38
N ILE A 29 3.17 4.89 -2.84
CA ILE A 29 4.45 4.15 -2.97
C ILE A 29 5.36 4.86 -3.99
N MET A 30 4.82 5.27 -5.13
CA MET A 30 5.59 5.98 -6.18
C MET A 30 6.13 7.35 -5.72
N GLN A 31 5.55 7.94 -4.68
CA GLN A 31 6.02 9.20 -4.07
C GLN A 31 7.13 9.00 -3.03
N LEU A 32 7.45 7.76 -2.65
CA LEU A 32 8.56 7.47 -1.72
C LEU A 32 9.92 7.69 -2.40
N PRO A 33 11.01 7.89 -1.64
CA PRO A 33 12.38 7.83 -2.18
C PRO A 33 12.65 6.48 -2.87
N GLU A 34 13.48 6.48 -3.92
CA GLU A 34 13.76 5.27 -4.71
C GLU A 34 14.32 4.12 -3.85
N ASP A 35 15.22 4.42 -2.91
CA ASP A 35 15.75 3.43 -1.97
C ASP A 35 14.65 2.78 -1.13
N ALA A 36 13.69 3.58 -0.66
CA ALA A 36 12.55 3.09 0.10
C ALA A 36 11.62 2.26 -0.79
N GLN A 37 11.34 2.70 -2.02
CA GLN A 37 10.51 1.94 -2.95
C GLN A 37 11.03 0.52 -3.18
N HIS A 38 12.35 0.34 -3.22
CA HIS A 38 12.99 -0.96 -3.42
C HIS A 38 13.04 -1.84 -2.17
N GLU A 39 12.64 -1.34 -1.01
CA GLU A 39 12.55 -2.18 0.18
C GLU A 39 11.49 -3.28 0.02
N ALA A 40 11.81 -4.48 0.50
CA ALA A 40 10.99 -5.67 0.29
C ALA A 40 9.53 -5.51 0.73
N HIS A 41 9.28 -4.69 1.76
CA HIS A 41 7.95 -4.43 2.27
C HIS A 41 7.10 -3.56 1.33
N TRP A 42 7.72 -2.60 0.63
CA TRP A 42 7.04 -1.79 -0.40
C TRP A 42 6.84 -2.59 -1.70
N GLN A 43 7.79 -3.43 -2.07
CA GLN A 43 7.63 -4.35 -3.21
C GLN A 43 6.48 -5.34 -2.99
N THR A 44 6.41 -5.95 -1.80
CA THR A 44 5.28 -6.83 -1.45
C THR A 44 3.94 -6.09 -1.53
N ALA A 45 3.91 -4.82 -1.10
CA ALA A 45 2.70 -4.00 -1.18
C ALA A 45 2.29 -3.73 -2.62
N ILE A 46 3.21 -3.36 -3.52
CA ILE A 46 2.87 -3.11 -4.93
C ILE A 46 2.42 -4.38 -5.66
N GLU A 47 3.07 -5.52 -5.42
CA GLU A 47 2.66 -6.82 -5.99
C GLU A 47 1.23 -7.17 -5.58
N THR A 48 0.91 -6.98 -4.31
CA THR A 48 -0.44 -7.27 -3.81
C THR A 48 -1.49 -6.29 -4.35
N LEU A 49 -1.13 -5.02 -4.56
CA LEU A 49 -2.00 -4.04 -5.23
C LEU A 49 -2.29 -4.43 -6.68
N ILE A 50 -1.27 -4.93 -7.42
CA ILE A 50 -1.43 -5.44 -8.78
C ILE A 50 -2.38 -6.64 -8.79
N HIS A 51 -2.16 -7.63 -7.93
CA HIS A 51 -3.06 -8.79 -7.84
C HIS A 51 -4.50 -8.40 -7.47
N ALA A 52 -4.68 -7.38 -6.63
CA ALA A 52 -6.01 -6.84 -6.33
C ALA A 52 -6.67 -6.17 -7.54
N ALA A 53 -5.90 -5.43 -8.35
CA ALA A 53 -6.40 -4.84 -9.59
C ALA A 53 -6.73 -5.91 -10.65
N GLU A 54 -5.94 -6.97 -10.76
CA GLU A 54 -6.17 -8.03 -11.74
C GLU A 54 -7.30 -8.98 -11.33
N THR A 55 -7.23 -9.51 -10.11
CA THR A 55 -8.10 -10.60 -9.64
C THR A 55 -9.29 -10.09 -8.82
N GLY A 56 -9.10 -9.03 -8.03
CA GLY A 56 -10.11 -8.55 -7.09
C GLY A 56 -10.42 -9.54 -5.95
N GLY A 57 -11.61 -9.41 -5.35
CA GLY A 57 -12.02 -10.28 -4.25
C GLY A 57 -11.12 -10.15 -3.02
N GLY A 58 -10.71 -11.28 -2.44
CA GLY A 58 -9.87 -11.32 -1.23
C GLY A 58 -8.52 -10.59 -1.36
N TRP A 59 -8.04 -10.36 -2.58
CA TRP A 59 -6.84 -9.58 -2.84
C TRP A 59 -6.95 -8.12 -2.41
N LEU A 60 -8.15 -7.51 -2.36
CA LEU A 60 -8.34 -6.17 -1.81
C LEU A 60 -7.95 -6.10 -0.33
N THR A 61 -8.32 -7.13 0.44
CA THR A 61 -7.94 -7.25 1.86
C THR A 61 -6.44 -7.50 2.00
N PHE A 62 -5.86 -8.37 1.17
CA PHE A 62 -4.41 -8.60 1.20
C PHE A 62 -3.62 -7.34 0.86
N ALA A 63 -4.06 -6.57 -0.15
CA ALA A 63 -3.41 -5.33 -0.54
C ALA A 63 -3.43 -4.30 0.60
N ARG A 64 -4.56 -4.18 1.30
CA ARG A 64 -4.66 -3.35 2.51
C ARG A 64 -3.68 -3.80 3.60
N ILE A 65 -3.60 -5.11 3.87
CA ILE A 65 -2.70 -5.66 4.89
C ILE A 65 -1.24 -5.43 4.52
N ALA A 66 -0.87 -5.63 3.26
CA ALA A 66 0.49 -5.41 2.78
C ALA A 66 0.91 -3.93 2.93
N MET A 67 0.02 -2.99 2.59
CA MET A 67 0.24 -1.56 2.82
C MET A 67 0.44 -1.24 4.31
N LEU A 68 -0.39 -1.77 5.20
CA LEU A 68 -0.25 -1.54 6.64
C LEU A 68 1.06 -2.11 7.20
N ARG A 69 1.51 -3.28 6.70
CA ARG A 69 2.80 -3.87 7.07
C ARG A 69 3.97 -3.02 6.58
N ALA A 70 3.91 -2.53 5.35
CA ALA A 70 4.91 -1.64 4.78
C ALA A 70 5.03 -0.34 5.58
N LEU A 71 3.91 0.30 5.93
CA LEU A 71 3.88 1.49 6.77
C LEU A 71 4.45 1.25 8.17
N ASN A 72 4.17 0.10 8.79
CA ASN A 72 4.73 -0.26 10.09
C ASN A 72 6.24 -0.54 10.01
N ALA A 73 6.73 -1.12 8.91
CA ALA A 73 8.16 -1.37 8.71
C ALA A 73 8.92 -0.05 8.51
N ALA A 74 8.41 0.82 7.63
CA ALA A 74 8.99 2.13 7.37
C ALA A 74 9.02 3.03 8.62
N GLY A 75 7.96 2.99 9.45
CA GLY A 75 7.92 3.76 10.70
C GLY A 75 8.96 3.31 11.74
N ARG A 76 9.43 2.06 11.70
CA ARG A 76 10.45 1.53 12.61
C ARG A 76 11.88 1.83 12.15
N HIS A 77 12.08 2.18 10.89
CA HIS A 77 13.39 2.52 10.34
C HIS A 77 13.81 3.99 10.61
N GLY A 78 12.87 4.83 11.09
CA GLY A 78 13.14 6.24 11.42
C GLY A 78 13.67 6.50 12.84
N ASP A 79 13.81 5.46 13.67
CA ASP A 79 14.22 5.55 15.09
C ASP A 79 15.64 5.01 15.35
N GLU A 80 16.44 4.71 14.32
CA GLU A 80 17.82 4.19 14.43
C GLU A 80 18.91 5.22 14.05
#